data_AF-O31804-F1
#
_entry.id   AF-O31804-F1
#
_cell.length_a   1.000
_cell.length_b   1.000
_cell.length_c   1.000
_cell.angle_alpha   90.00
_cell.angle_beta   90.00
_cell.angle_gamma   90.00
#
_symmetry.space_group_name_H-M   'P 1'
#
loop_
_entity.id
_entity.type
_entity.pdbx_description
1 polymer ?
#
loop_
_entity_poly.entity_id
_entity_poly.type
_entity_poly.pdbx_seq_one_letter_code
_entity_poly.pdbx_strand_id
1 'polypeptide(L)' 'MELSFTKILVILFVGFLVFGPDKLPALGRAAGKALSEFKQATSGLTQDIRKNDSENKEDKQM' A
#
# COMPACT_ATOMS: atom_id res chain seq x y z
N MET A 1 -26.33 23.30 -2.06
CA MET A 1 -25.19 24.06 -1.49
C MET A 1 -23.95 23.56 -2.18
N GLU A 2 -23.48 24.27 -3.20
CA GLU A 2 -22.31 23.85 -3.95
C GLU A 2 -21.08 23.82 -3.03
N LEU A 3 -20.36 22.70 -3.03
CA LEU A 3 -19.01 22.60 -2.47
C LEU A 3 -18.09 23.39 -3.41
N SER A 4 -18.04 24.70 -3.18
CA SER A 4 -17.08 25.54 -3.87
C SER A 4 -15.66 25.09 -3.54
N PHE A 5 -14.80 25.05 -4.54
CA PHE A 5 -13.38 24.76 -4.42
C PHE A 5 -12.71 25.56 -3.29
N THR A 6 -13.14 26.82 -3.09
CA THR A 6 -12.66 27.68 -1.99
C THR A 6 -12.90 27.07 -0.61
N LYS A 7 -14.05 26.42 -0.38
CA LYS A 7 -14.37 25.80 0.92
C LYS A 7 -13.47 24.61 1.21
N ILE A 8 -13.21 23.77 0.19
CA ILE A 8 -12.29 22.63 0.31
C ILE A 8 -10.89 23.12 0.70
N LEU A 9 -10.44 24.23 0.11
CA LEU A 9 -9.14 24.83 0.40
C LEU A 9 -9.03 25.30 1.85
N VAL A 10 -10.07 25.96 2.37
CA VAL A 10 -10.11 26.43 3.76
C VAL A 10 -10.05 25.24 4.73
N ILE A 11 -10.84 24.19 4.50
CA ILE A 11 -10.84 22.98 5.33
C ILE A 11 -9.47 22.30 5.28
N LEU A 12 -8.87 22.21 4.09
CA LEU A 12 -7.54 21.64 3.92
C LEU A 12 -6.49 22.44 4.71
N PHE A 13 -6.55 23.78 4.66
CA PHE A 13 -5.66 24.65 5.44
C PHE A 13 -5.81 24.44 6.95
N VAL A 14 -7.05 24.36 7.44
CA VAL A 14 -7.33 24.07 8.86
C VAL A 14 -6.80 22.69 9.23
N GLY A 15 -7.06 21.67 8.40
CA GLY A 15 -6.54 20.32 8.58
C GLY A 15 -5.01 20.28 8.61
N PHE A 16 -4.35 21.01 7.72
CA PHE A 16 -2.89 21.14 7.71
C PHE A 16 -2.35 21.92 8.90
N LEU A 17 -3.07 22.90 9.45
CA LEU A 17 -2.63 23.60 10.65
C LEU A 17 -2.70 22.72 11.89
N VAL A 18 -3.75 21.88 11.98
CA VAL A 18 -3.96 20.95 13.10
C VAL A 18 -3.00 19.75 13.00
N PHE A 19 -2.97 19.09 11.85
CA PHE A 19 -2.18 17.87 11.67
C PHE A 19 -0.77 18.14 11.18
N GLY A 20 -0.48 19.31 10.61
CA GLY A 20 0.77 19.58 9.91
C GLY A 20 0.74 19.06 8.46
N PRO A 21 1.14 19.87 7.46
CA PRO A 21 1.20 19.43 6.05
C PRO A 21 2.18 18.26 5.84
N ASP A 22 3.16 18.08 6.72
CA ASP A 22 4.16 17.01 6.63
C ASP A 22 3.70 15.68 7.24
N LYS A 23 2.74 15.71 8.19
CA LYS A 23 2.32 14.49 8.91
C LYS A 23 1.46 13.58 8.05
N LEU A 24 0.56 14.15 7.23
CA LEU A 24 -0.28 13.37 6.31
C LEU A 24 0.58 12.60 5.28
N PRO A 25 1.54 13.24 4.57
CA PRO A 25 2.51 12.53 3.74
C PRO A 25 3.37 11.52 4.51
N ALA A 26 3.79 11.84 5.74
CA ALA A 26 4.60 10.93 6.55
C ALA A 26 3.84 9.64 6.91
N LEU A 27 2.57 9.75 7.30
CA LEU A 27 1.68 8.61 7.55
C LEU A 27 1.50 7.77 6.29
N GLY A 28 1.27 8.42 5.14
CA GLY A 28 1.18 7.73 3.84
C GLY A 28 2.46 6.98 3.48
N ARG A 29 3.64 7.57 3.71
CA ARG A 29 4.94 6.90 3.50
C ARG A 29 5.13 5.71 4.43
N ALA A 30 4.75 5.83 5.70
CA ALA A 30 4.86 4.75 6.67
C ALA A 30 3.92 3.59 6.31
N ALA A 31 2.66 3.88 6.02
CA ALA A 31 1.68 2.89 5.56
C ALA A 31 2.13 2.24 4.24
N GLY A 32 2.63 3.03 3.29
CA GLY A 32 3.16 2.54 2.02
C GLY A 32 4.35 1.60 2.20
N LYS A 33 5.29 1.91 3.10
CA LYS A 33 6.39 0.99 3.44
C LYS A 33 5.86 -0.31 4.02
N ALA A 34 4.94 -0.25 4.99
CA ALA A 34 4.35 -1.44 5.58
C ALA A 34 3.64 -2.34 4.54
N LEU A 35 2.86 -1.73 3.63
CA LEU A 35 2.23 -2.46 2.51
C LEU A 35 3.26 -3.04 1.55
N SER A 36 4.38 -2.35 1.29
CA SER A 36 5.48 -2.85 0.45
C SER A 36 6.15 -4.07 1.08
N GLU A 37 6.46 -4.04 2.37
CA GLU A 37 7.00 -5.19 3.11
C GLU A 37 6.01 -6.36 3.12
N PHE A 38 4.73 -6.10 3.38
CA PHE A 38 3.68 -7.12 3.33
C PHE A 38 3.56 -7.75 1.93
N LYS A 39 3.64 -6.94 0.87
CA LYS A 39 3.65 -7.42 -0.51
C LYS A 39 4.86 -8.30 -0.80
N GLN A 40 6.06 -7.93 -0.32
CA GLN A 40 7.28 -8.73 -0.52
C GLN A 40 7.18 -10.08 0.19
N ALA A 41 6.72 -10.09 1.45
CA ALA A 41 6.50 -11.32 2.20
C ALA A 41 5.51 -12.25 1.48
N THR A 42 4.32 -11.73 1.12
CA THR A 42 3.29 -12.53 0.43
C THR A 42 3.73 -13.00 -0.96
N SER A 43 4.55 -12.23 -1.67
CA SER A 43 5.14 -12.64 -2.95
C SER A 43 6.11 -13.80 -2.78
N GLY A 44 6.96 -13.79 -1.74
CA GLY A 44 7.83 -14.91 -1.40
C GLY A 44 7.05 -16.20 -1.15
N LEU A 45 6.02 -16.15 -0.29
CA LEU A 45 5.16 -17.30 -0.02
C LEU A 45 4.47 -17.83 -1.28
N THR A 46 3.97 -16.94 -2.14
CA THR A 46 3.31 -17.31 -3.40
C THR A 46 4.28 -17.99 -4.36
N GLN A 47 5.53 -17.51 -4.41
CA GLN A 47 6.59 -18.10 -5.23
C GLN A 47 6.95 -19.50 -4.73
N ASP A 48 7.08 -19.70 -3.42
CA ASP A 48 7.36 -21.01 -2.83
C ASP A 48 6.24 -22.02 -3.14
N ILE A 49 4.97 -21.61 -3.02
CA ILE A 49 3.82 -22.46 -3.36
C ILE A 49 3.84 -22.84 -4.85
N ARG A 50 4.11 -21.88 -5.75
CA ARG A 50 4.18 -22.15 -7.20
C ARG A 50 5.36 -23.06 -7.58
N LYS A 51 6.52 -22.90 -6.92
CA LYS A 51 7.69 -23.76 -7.18
C LYS A 51 7.39 -25.21 -6.81
N ASN A 52 6.80 -25.45 -5.64
CA ASN A 52 6.45 -26.80 -5.18
C ASN A 52 5.40 -27.48 -6.09
N ASP A 53 4.42 -26.73 -6.61
CA ASP A 53 3.42 -27.30 -7.55
C ASP A 53 4.03 -27.65 -8.92
N SER A 54 5.07 -26.93 -9.34
CA SER A 54 5.75 -27.18 -10.62
C SER A 54 6.71 -28.37 -10.54
N GLU A 55 7.45 -28.50 -9.43
CA GLU A 55 8.41 -29.60 -9.21
C GLU A 55 7.70 -30.97 -9.17
N ASN A 56 6.48 -31.04 -8.60
CA ASN A 56 5.66 -32.25 -8.60
C ASN A 56 5.13 -32.66 -10.00
N LYS A 57 5.15 -31.76 -11.00
CA LYS A 57 4.68 -32.07 -12.36
C LYS A 57 5.77 -32.62 -13.28
N GLU A 58 7.05 -32.33 -13.00
CA GLU A 58 8.17 -32.91 -13.76
C GLU A 58 8.42 -34.37 -13.42
N ASP A 59 8.24 -34.78 -12.15
CA ASP A 59 8.44 -36.18 -11.72
C ASP A 59 7.37 -37.14 -12.27
N LYS A 60 6.21 -36.63 -12.72
CA LYS A 60 5.11 -37.47 -13.23
C LYS A 60 5.09 -37.64 -14.76
N GLN A 61 6.04 -37.05 -15.49
CA GLN A 61 6.13 -37.15 -16.95
C GLN A 61 7.33 -37.97 -17.48
N MET A 62 8.16 -38.53 -16.59
CA MET A 62 9.15 -39.55 -16.95
C MET A 62 8.68 -40.93 -16.47
#